data_AF-A0A1I1NX18-F1
#
_entry.id   AF-A0A1I1NX18-F1
#
_cell.length_a   1.000
_cell.length_b   1.000
_cell.length_c   1.000
_cell.angle_alpha   90.00
_cell.angle_beta   90.00
_cell.angle_gamma   90.00
#
_symmetry.space_group_name_H-M   'P 1'
#
loop_
_entity.id
_entity.type
_entity.pdbx_description
1 polymer ?
#
loop_
_entity_poly.entity_id
_entity_poly.type
_entity_poly.pdbx_seq_one_letter_code
_entity_poly.pdbx_strand_id
1 'polypeptide(L)'
;MGMFALMLIIAHLIADYPLQTKDMKKSWKGLLIHTFIHMGVGFIPAIIYLYTGQSKGMFPKVIVCLLIINLLHCIIDYCKEKLNSIVNTKLKVYSGSIVCAFIYIFDQVMHCVIIIMTIQFLFEENFNCCEKVISIVSLEKGFELNTSTQILLTLIIVLLNIFFVGYLIGILLKPFKADNLVTETVMEVLFKSVDNGSSNYQDFYGLNVEDMLNNETTDLKDITAQKKITFIKDSPAKAGMWIGILERNIILILCLINSIASIGFLIAMKALTRFKQFEDKSFAEYYLIGSMLSIVFAMLSGYFIRSIW
;
A
#
# COMPACT_ATOMS: atom_id res chain seq x y z
N MET A 1 8.67 -2.66 30.50
CA MET A 1 7.68 -1.97 29.62
C MET A 1 7.60 -2.41 28.16
N GLY A 2 8.53 -3.22 27.61
CA GLY A 2 8.55 -3.52 26.16
C GLY A 2 7.27 -4.12 25.57
N MET A 3 6.57 -4.99 26.32
CA MET A 3 5.28 -5.56 25.88
C MET A 3 4.19 -4.48 25.72
N PHE A 4 4.15 -3.50 26.61
CA PHE A 4 3.19 -2.40 26.52
C PHE A 4 3.42 -1.56 25.26
N ALA A 5 4.69 -1.29 24.91
CA ALA A 5 5.05 -0.62 23.66
C ALA A 5 4.58 -1.40 22.43
N LEU A 6 4.81 -2.73 22.39
CA LEU A 6 4.35 -3.58 21.29
C LEU A 6 2.82 -3.58 21.17
N MET A 7 2.10 -3.65 22.29
CA MET A 7 0.64 -3.56 22.31
C MET A 7 0.13 -2.20 21.82
N LEU A 8 0.80 -1.11 22.16
CA LEU A 8 0.47 0.22 21.64
C LEU A 8 0.77 0.36 20.14
N ILE A 9 1.84 -0.26 19.64
CA ILE A 9 2.12 -0.32 18.20
C ILE A 9 1.01 -1.08 17.47
N ILE A 10 0.56 -2.23 18.01
CA ILE A 10 -0.57 -2.97 17.43
C ILE A 10 -1.85 -2.11 17.42
N ALA A 11 -2.16 -1.45 18.54
CA ALA A 11 -3.30 -0.55 18.64
C ALA A 11 -3.23 0.57 17.60
N HIS A 12 -2.05 1.17 17.41
CA HIS A 12 -1.81 2.19 16.40
C HIS A 12 -2.02 1.65 14.98
N LEU A 13 -1.45 0.49 14.63
CA LEU A 13 -1.64 -0.13 13.31
C LEU A 13 -3.12 -0.44 13.03
N ILE A 14 -3.86 -0.94 14.02
CA ILE A 14 -5.30 -1.22 13.88
C ILE A 14 -6.09 0.07 13.63
N ALA A 15 -5.74 1.15 14.33
CA ALA A 15 -6.41 2.44 14.18
C ALA A 15 -6.09 3.10 12.83
N ASP A 16 -4.83 3.10 12.38
CA ASP A 16 -4.38 3.73 11.13
C ASP A 16 -4.86 3.01 9.86
N TYR A 17 -5.07 1.69 9.90
CA TYR A 17 -5.37 0.90 8.70
C TYR A 17 -6.82 0.40 8.63
N PRO A 18 -7.26 -0.59 9.45
CA PRO A 18 -8.65 -1.03 9.46
C PRO A 18 -9.68 0.06 9.77
N LEU A 19 -9.36 0.97 10.69
CA LEU A 19 -10.35 1.91 11.25
C LEU A 19 -10.28 3.32 10.64
N GLN A 20 -9.21 3.66 9.91
CA GLN A 20 -9.09 4.94 9.23
C GLN A 20 -9.76 4.90 7.85
N THR A 21 -10.80 5.71 7.66
CA THR A 21 -11.47 5.80 6.36
C THR A 21 -10.84 6.88 5.46
N LYS A 22 -10.99 6.75 4.13
CA LYS A 22 -10.47 7.74 3.16
C LYS A 22 -11.10 9.12 3.35
N ASP A 23 -12.34 9.19 3.81
CA ASP A 23 -13.04 10.46 4.01
C ASP A 23 -12.56 11.20 5.25
N MET A 24 -12.03 10.47 6.25
CA MET A 24 -11.43 11.06 7.44
C MET A 24 -10.16 11.87 7.12
N LYS A 25 -9.46 11.54 6.04
CA LYS A 25 -8.24 12.27 5.61
C LYS A 25 -8.52 13.62 4.96
N LYS A 26 -9.76 13.87 4.52
CA LYS A 26 -10.10 15.03 3.69
C LYS A 26 -10.45 16.30 4.48
N SER A 27 -10.65 16.21 5.80
CA SER A 27 -11.12 17.34 6.59
C SER A 27 -10.53 17.35 8.00
N TRP A 28 -10.42 18.54 8.59
CA TRP A 28 -10.02 18.70 9.99
C TRP A 28 -10.93 17.92 10.96
N LYS A 29 -12.24 17.89 10.69
CA LYS A 29 -13.20 17.09 11.48
C LYS A 29 -12.89 15.59 11.37
N GLY A 30 -12.53 15.12 10.18
CA GLY A 30 -12.12 13.74 9.95
C GLY A 30 -10.85 13.36 10.72
N LEU A 31 -9.85 14.26 10.75
CA LEU A 31 -8.63 14.08 11.54
C LEU A 31 -8.94 13.98 13.03
N LEU A 32 -9.83 14.83 13.57
CA LEU A 32 -10.23 14.76 14.98
C LEU A 32 -10.97 13.45 15.33
N ILE A 33 -11.86 12.98 14.46
CA ILE A 33 -12.53 11.68 14.64
C ILE A 33 -11.50 10.56 14.66
N HIS A 34 -10.51 10.62 13.76
CA HIS A 34 -9.42 9.65 13.72
C HIS A 34 -8.62 9.63 15.02
N THR A 35 -8.22 10.80 15.53
CA THR A 35 -7.54 10.91 16.83
C THR A 35 -8.38 10.32 17.97
N PHE A 36 -9.70 10.46 17.93
CA PHE A 36 -10.58 9.85 18.95
C PHE A 36 -10.61 8.32 18.86
N ILE A 37 -10.59 7.74 17.64
CA ILE A 37 -10.45 6.30 17.44
C ILE A 37 -9.12 5.80 18.01
N HIS A 38 -8.01 6.49 17.73
CA HIS A 38 -6.70 6.15 18.28
C HIS A 38 -6.71 6.14 19.81
N MET A 39 -7.33 7.14 20.42
CA MET A 39 -7.48 7.21 21.85
C MET A 39 -8.27 6.00 22.39
N GLY A 40 -9.42 5.67 21.77
CA GLY A 40 -10.24 4.52 22.15
C GLY A 40 -9.51 3.18 22.04
N VAL A 41 -8.84 2.92 20.91
CA VAL A 41 -8.09 1.67 20.69
C VAL A 41 -6.87 1.60 21.61
N GLY A 42 -6.21 2.73 21.89
CA GLY A 42 -5.07 2.82 22.81
C GLY A 42 -5.44 2.60 24.29
N PHE A 43 -6.70 2.80 24.68
CA PHE A 43 -7.16 2.50 26.05
C PHE A 43 -7.22 1.00 26.33
N ILE A 44 -7.48 0.16 25.33
CA ILE A 44 -7.53 -1.31 25.50
C ILE A 44 -6.20 -1.86 26.06
N PRO A 45 -5.04 -1.63 25.43
CA PRO A 45 -3.77 -2.11 25.95
C PRO A 45 -3.39 -1.44 27.27
N ALA A 46 -3.81 -0.19 27.50
CA ALA A 46 -3.62 0.49 28.78
C ALA A 46 -4.37 -0.21 29.92
N ILE A 47 -5.63 -0.60 29.72
CA ILE A 47 -6.43 -1.34 30.71
C ILE A 47 -5.80 -2.70 31.00
N ILE A 48 -5.42 -3.45 29.96
CA ILE A 48 -4.76 -4.76 30.11
C ILE A 48 -3.47 -4.59 30.93
N TYR A 49 -2.66 -3.59 30.59
CA TYR A 49 -1.41 -3.30 31.30
C TYR A 49 -1.64 -2.98 32.78
N LEU A 50 -2.62 -2.13 33.09
CA LEU A 50 -2.96 -1.78 34.47
C LEU A 50 -3.50 -2.98 35.27
N TYR A 51 -4.24 -3.89 34.63
CA TYR A 51 -4.77 -5.09 35.27
C TYR A 51 -3.69 -6.12 35.61
N THR A 52 -2.56 -6.14 34.91
CA THR A 52 -1.43 -7.06 35.18
C THR A 52 -0.62 -6.76 36.46
N GLY A 53 -1.18 -6.00 37.40
CA GLY A 53 -0.64 -5.87 38.77
C GLY A 53 0.40 -4.77 38.96
N GLN A 54 0.42 -3.76 38.08
CA GLN A 54 1.34 -2.64 38.15
C GLN A 54 0.83 -1.56 39.15
N SER A 55 1.76 -0.89 39.83
CA SER A 55 1.52 0.04 40.96
C SER A 55 0.42 1.09 40.68
N LYS A 56 -0.37 1.45 41.73
CA LYS A 56 -1.39 2.52 41.68
C LYS A 56 -0.86 3.86 41.15
N GLY A 57 0.44 4.13 41.28
CA GLY A 57 1.10 5.34 40.76
C GLY A 57 1.27 5.37 39.24
N MET A 58 0.97 4.27 38.54
CA MET A 58 1.21 4.15 37.09
C MET A 58 0.02 4.59 36.24
N PHE A 59 -1.18 4.65 36.83
CA PHE A 59 -2.39 5.08 36.15
C PHE A 59 -2.27 6.49 35.55
N PRO A 60 -1.81 7.52 36.29
CA PRO A 60 -1.62 8.86 35.71
C PRO A 60 -0.56 8.86 34.59
N LYS A 61 0.54 8.12 34.76
CA LYS A 61 1.60 8.01 33.74
C LYS A 61 1.08 7.40 32.43
N VAL A 62 0.24 6.36 32.51
CA VAL A 62 -0.38 5.72 31.33
C VAL A 62 -1.33 6.67 30.60
N ILE A 63 -2.16 7.43 31.33
CA ILE A 63 -3.06 8.42 30.71
C ILE A 63 -2.26 9.52 30.01
N VAL A 64 -1.25 10.08 30.69
CA VAL A 64 -0.38 11.11 30.11
C VAL A 64 0.35 10.58 28.88
N CYS A 65 0.79 9.32 28.90
CA CYS A 65 1.40 8.65 27.75
C CYS A 65 0.46 8.62 26.55
N LEU A 66 -0.78 8.16 26.72
CA LEU A 66 -1.77 8.13 25.63
C LEU A 66 -2.10 9.52 25.10
N LEU A 67 -2.20 10.53 25.97
CA LEU A 67 -2.47 11.91 25.55
C LEU A 67 -1.33 12.47 24.70
N ILE A 68 -0.08 12.27 25.11
CA ILE A 68 1.11 12.72 24.36
C ILE A 68 1.19 12.01 23.01
N ILE A 69 1.01 10.69 22.96
CA ILE A 69 1.06 9.93 21.71
C ILE A 69 -0.01 10.41 20.73
N ASN A 70 -1.25 10.61 21.19
CA ASN A 70 -2.35 11.08 20.33
C ASN A 70 -2.14 12.51 19.82
N LEU A 71 -1.60 13.41 20.66
CA LEU A 71 -1.28 14.77 20.25
C LEU A 71 -0.21 14.77 19.14
N LEU A 72 0.86 14.01 19.36
CA LEU A 72 1.96 13.92 18.41
C LEU A 72 1.56 13.19 17.11
N HIS A 73 0.71 12.16 17.20
CA HIS A 73 0.12 11.47 16.05
C HIS A 73 -0.63 12.47 15.14
N CYS A 74 -1.51 13.29 15.73
CA CYS A 74 -2.26 14.30 14.97
C CYS A 74 -1.33 15.29 14.24
N ILE A 75 -0.22 15.68 14.88
CA ILE A 75 0.79 16.55 14.27
C ILE A 75 1.48 15.86 13.09
N ILE A 76 1.91 14.60 13.24
CA ILE A 76 2.55 13.84 12.16
C ILE A 76 1.60 13.71 10.97
N ASP A 77 0.36 13.28 11.20
CA ASP A 77 -0.64 13.09 10.15
C ASP A 77 -0.92 14.40 9.40
N TYR A 78 -1.03 15.52 10.13
CA TYR A 78 -1.18 16.85 9.52
C TYR A 78 0.03 17.23 8.64
N CYS A 79 1.25 17.02 9.14
CA CYS A 79 2.48 17.31 8.40
C CYS A 79 2.59 16.47 7.13
N LYS A 80 2.29 15.18 7.21
CA LYS A 80 2.26 14.23 6.10
C LYS A 80 1.28 14.65 5.02
N GLU A 81 0.06 15.04 5.38
CA GLU A 81 -0.94 15.46 4.38
C GLU A 81 -0.51 16.74 3.65
N LYS A 82 0.09 17.69 4.38
CA LYS A 82 0.65 18.91 3.78
C LYS A 82 1.79 18.61 2.81
N LEU A 83 2.69 17.70 3.18
CA LEU A 83 3.80 17.25 2.32
C LEU A 83 3.27 16.57 1.04
N ASN A 84 2.30 15.66 1.18
CA ASN A 84 1.68 14.97 0.04
C ASN A 84 1.00 15.95 -0.92
N SER A 85 0.31 16.97 -0.41
CA SER A 85 -0.30 18.02 -1.24
C SER A 85 0.74 18.76 -2.07
N ILE A 86 1.86 19.18 -1.45
CA ILE A 86 2.96 19.86 -2.16
C ILE A 86 3.56 18.97 -3.25
N VAL A 87 3.79 17.70 -2.96
CA VAL A 87 4.35 16.73 -3.90
C VAL A 87 3.41 16.53 -5.10
N ASN A 88 2.12 16.33 -4.83
CA ASN A 88 1.13 16.12 -5.88
C ASN A 88 0.94 17.34 -6.78
N THR A 89 1.19 18.56 -6.30
CA THR A 89 1.14 19.79 -7.12
C THR A 89 2.42 20.02 -7.92
N LYS A 90 3.60 19.69 -7.38
CA LYS A 90 4.88 20.09 -7.98
C LYS A 90 5.55 19.01 -8.84
N LEU A 91 5.31 17.73 -8.55
CA LEU A 91 6.01 16.62 -9.20
C LEU A 91 5.12 15.91 -10.22
N LYS A 92 5.75 15.39 -11.29
CA LYS A 92 5.10 14.50 -12.26
C LYS A 92 4.60 13.23 -11.56
N VAL A 93 3.53 12.62 -12.10
CA VAL A 93 2.84 11.46 -11.51
C VAL A 93 3.80 10.35 -11.06
N TYR A 94 4.77 9.99 -11.90
CA TYR A 94 5.76 8.95 -11.59
C TYR A 94 6.63 9.31 -10.38
N SER A 95 7.38 10.40 -10.46
CA SER A 95 8.27 10.85 -9.38
C SER A 95 7.49 11.19 -8.10
N GLY A 96 6.30 11.77 -8.23
CA GLY A 96 5.42 12.08 -7.11
C GLY A 96 4.99 10.83 -6.36
N SER A 97 4.68 9.73 -7.07
CA SER A 97 4.28 8.46 -6.43
C SER A 97 5.42 7.85 -5.62
N ILE A 98 6.66 7.91 -6.11
CA ILE A 98 7.85 7.45 -5.37
C ILE A 98 8.06 8.29 -4.11
N VAL A 99 8.00 9.62 -4.21
CA VAL A 99 8.17 10.50 -3.04
C VAL A 99 7.05 10.31 -2.02
N CYS A 100 5.80 10.14 -2.47
CA CYS A 100 4.67 9.80 -1.61
C CYS A 100 4.87 8.47 -0.88
N ALA A 101 5.49 7.46 -1.52
CA ALA A 101 5.84 6.21 -0.87
C ALA A 101 6.89 6.42 0.24
N PHE A 102 7.91 7.25 0.01
CA PHE A 102 8.87 7.62 1.05
C PHE A 102 8.23 8.41 2.20
N ILE A 103 7.37 9.38 1.91
CA ILE A 103 6.61 10.13 2.93
C ILE A 103 5.79 9.16 3.78
N TYR A 104 5.14 8.19 3.14
CA TYR A 104 4.35 7.18 3.82
C TYR A 104 5.20 6.24 4.71
N ILE A 105 6.37 5.79 4.24
CA ILE A 105 7.29 5.00 5.09
C ILE A 105 7.76 5.83 6.28
N PHE A 106 8.17 7.07 6.03
CA PHE A 106 8.67 7.98 7.06
C PHE A 106 7.61 8.27 8.13
N ASP A 107 6.37 8.50 7.71
CA ASP A 107 5.20 8.67 8.59
C ASP A 107 5.04 7.48 9.56
N GLN A 108 5.11 6.25 9.07
CA GLN A 108 4.93 5.05 9.90
C GLN A 108 6.10 4.82 10.86
N VAL A 109 7.33 5.17 10.44
CA VAL A 109 8.51 5.15 11.32
C VAL A 109 8.37 6.20 12.41
N MET A 110 7.97 7.43 12.08
CA MET A 110 7.80 8.51 13.06
C MET A 110 6.76 8.15 14.14
N HIS A 111 5.64 7.52 13.76
CA HIS A 111 4.65 7.05 14.73
C HIS A 111 5.23 5.99 15.69
N CYS A 112 5.93 4.98 15.16
CA CYS A 112 6.59 3.97 15.98
C CYS A 112 7.62 4.60 16.94
N VAL A 113 8.44 5.53 16.44
CA VAL A 113 9.46 6.23 17.22
C VAL A 113 8.83 7.03 18.36
N ILE A 114 7.75 7.77 18.09
CA ILE A 114 7.06 8.55 19.12
C ILE A 114 6.46 7.66 20.21
N ILE A 115 5.86 6.52 19.85
CA ILE A 115 5.35 5.56 20.85
C ILE A 115 6.49 5.09 21.76
N ILE A 116 7.61 4.66 21.17
CA ILE A 116 8.76 4.15 21.92
C ILE A 116 9.37 5.25 22.80
N MET A 117 9.65 6.42 22.24
CA MET A 117 10.27 7.54 22.97
C MET A 117 9.38 8.05 24.10
N THR A 118 8.06 8.12 23.90
CA THR A 118 7.13 8.57 24.95
C THR A 118 7.11 7.60 26.13
N ILE A 119 7.12 6.29 25.86
CA ILE A 119 7.20 5.25 26.88
C ILE A 119 8.54 5.31 27.60
N GLN A 120 9.64 5.43 26.86
CA GLN A 120 10.99 5.52 27.41
C GLN A 120 11.12 6.69 28.38
N PHE A 121 10.62 7.86 27.97
CA PHE A 121 10.66 9.09 28.75
C PHE A 121 9.79 9.03 30.01
N LEU A 122 8.53 8.60 29.91
CA LEU A 122 7.59 8.64 31.05
C LEU A 122 7.82 7.54 32.09
N PHE A 123 8.34 6.39 31.64
CA PHE A 123 8.58 5.24 32.51
C PHE A 123 10.04 5.08 32.93
N GLU A 124 10.91 6.04 32.56
CA GLU A 124 12.32 6.11 32.97
C GLU A 124 13.12 4.83 32.66
N GLU A 125 12.73 4.14 31.59
CA GLU A 125 13.35 2.90 31.16
C GLU A 125 14.38 3.19 30.07
N ASN A 126 15.56 2.59 30.11
CA ASN A 126 16.53 2.70 29.01
C ASN A 126 16.32 1.57 28.01
N PHE A 127 15.32 1.71 27.13
CA PHE A 127 15.21 0.84 25.97
C PHE A 127 16.22 1.26 24.92
N ASN A 128 17.33 0.53 24.80
CA ASN A 128 18.20 0.66 23.64
C ASN A 128 17.55 -0.03 22.43
N CYS A 129 16.45 0.54 21.95
CA CYS A 129 15.65 -0.01 20.86
C CYS A 129 16.46 -0.17 19.58
N CYS A 130 17.35 0.78 19.28
CA CYS A 130 18.23 0.67 18.11
C CYS A 130 19.15 -0.55 18.20
N GLU A 131 19.81 -0.78 19.33
CA GLU A 131 20.65 -1.97 19.51
C GLU A 131 19.85 -3.26 19.42
N LYS A 132 18.65 -3.33 20.02
CA LYS A 132 17.78 -4.51 19.93
C LYS A 132 17.26 -4.77 18.52
N VAL A 133 16.92 -3.71 17.78
CA VAL A 133 16.52 -3.86 16.37
C VAL A 133 17.70 -4.30 15.53
N ILE A 134 18.89 -3.74 15.74
CA ILE A 134 20.12 -4.14 15.06
C ILE A 134 20.43 -5.60 15.39
N SER A 135 20.38 -6.04 16.65
CA SER A 135 20.66 -7.43 17.03
C SER A 135 19.68 -8.43 16.40
N ILE A 136 18.39 -8.07 16.33
CA ILE A 136 17.36 -8.88 15.66
C ILE A 136 17.61 -8.95 14.15
N VAL A 137 17.93 -7.81 13.51
CA VAL A 137 18.20 -7.74 12.06
C VAL A 137 19.51 -8.43 11.69
N SER A 138 20.52 -8.34 12.55
CA SER A 138 21.83 -8.99 12.39
C SER A 138 21.80 -10.49 12.64
N LEU A 139 20.65 -11.07 13.02
CA LEU A 139 20.46 -12.49 13.29
C LEU A 139 21.52 -13.04 14.27
N GLU A 140 21.88 -12.24 15.28
CA GLU A 140 22.85 -12.67 16.28
C GLU A 140 22.31 -13.93 16.99
N LYS A 141 23.09 -15.02 16.95
CA LYS A 141 22.74 -16.27 17.59
C LYS A 141 22.69 -16.07 19.11
N GLY A 142 21.51 -16.24 19.71
CA GLY A 142 21.32 -16.18 21.17
C GLY A 142 20.24 -15.21 21.66
N PHE A 143 19.46 -14.59 20.76
CA PHE A 143 18.36 -13.71 21.17
C PHE A 143 17.13 -14.51 21.62
N GLU A 144 17.10 -14.92 22.88
CA GLU A 144 15.93 -15.58 23.48
C GLU A 144 14.85 -14.54 23.81
N LEU A 145 13.82 -14.49 22.98
CA LEU A 145 12.62 -13.68 23.25
C LEU A 145 11.62 -14.49 24.06
N ASN A 146 10.99 -13.84 25.04
CA ASN A 146 9.83 -14.42 25.72
C ASN A 146 8.72 -14.72 24.71
N THR A 147 8.05 -15.87 24.84
CA THR A 147 6.94 -16.31 23.99
C THR A 147 5.87 -15.24 23.81
N SER A 148 5.51 -14.49 24.85
CA SER A 148 4.55 -13.39 24.71
C SER A 148 5.05 -12.26 23.79
N THR A 149 6.34 -11.96 23.82
CA THR A 149 6.98 -10.98 22.93
C THR A 149 7.05 -11.51 21.48
N GLN A 150 7.37 -12.79 21.30
CA GLN A 150 7.36 -13.45 19.98
C GLN A 150 5.97 -13.37 19.33
N ILE A 151 4.91 -13.66 20.09
CA ILE A 151 3.52 -13.57 19.60
C ILE A 151 3.17 -12.14 19.19
N LEU A 152 3.46 -11.14 20.04
CA LEU A 152 3.14 -9.74 19.74
C LEU A 152 3.92 -9.23 18.51
N LEU A 153 5.21 -9.55 18.39
CA LEU A 153 6.01 -9.20 17.21
C LEU A 153 5.48 -9.89 15.95
N THR A 154 5.13 -11.17 16.03
CA THR A 154 4.52 -11.91 14.91
C THR A 154 3.24 -11.24 14.44
N LEU A 155 2.37 -10.83 15.37
CA LEU A 155 1.14 -10.10 15.04
C LEU A 155 1.42 -8.76 14.35
N ILE A 156 2.41 -7.99 14.84
CA ILE A 156 2.83 -6.74 14.20
C ILE A 156 3.29 -7.01 12.76
N ILE A 157 4.14 -8.01 12.54
CA ILE A 157 4.65 -8.34 11.20
C ILE A 157 3.52 -8.75 10.26
N VAL A 158 2.56 -9.56 10.73
CA VAL A 158 1.38 -9.95 9.95
C VAL A 158 0.54 -8.72 9.59
N LEU A 159 0.28 -7.81 10.53
CA LEU A 159 -0.47 -6.58 10.27
C LEU A 159 0.25 -5.66 9.27
N LEU A 160 1.56 -5.47 9.41
CA LEU A 160 2.37 -4.71 8.46
C LEU A 160 2.35 -5.37 7.08
N ASN A 161 2.45 -6.69 7.02
CA ASN A 161 2.42 -7.43 5.77
C ASN A 161 1.06 -7.31 5.05
N ILE A 162 -0.03 -7.31 5.79
CA ILE A 162 -1.38 -7.15 5.22
C ILE A 162 -1.60 -5.71 4.77
N PHE A 163 -1.46 -4.76 5.69
CA PHE A 163 -1.87 -3.38 5.47
C PHE A 163 -0.74 -2.52 4.93
N PHE A 164 0.37 -2.39 5.65
CA PHE A 164 1.45 -1.48 5.28
C PHE A 164 2.01 -1.78 3.89
N VAL A 165 2.35 -3.04 3.62
CA VAL A 165 2.85 -3.47 2.30
C VAL A 165 1.79 -3.25 1.21
N GLY A 166 0.52 -3.56 1.49
CA GLY A 166 -0.57 -3.36 0.53
C GLY A 166 -0.75 -1.90 0.13
N TYR A 167 -0.74 -0.98 1.10
CA TYR A 167 -0.82 0.46 0.85
C TYR A 167 0.43 1.00 0.15
N LEU A 168 1.63 0.56 0.57
CA LEU A 168 2.89 0.96 -0.06
C LEU A 168 2.92 0.61 -1.55
N ILE A 169 2.56 -0.64 -1.89
CA ILE A 169 2.49 -1.11 -3.28
C ILE A 169 1.44 -0.29 -4.05
N GLY A 170 0.28 -0.03 -3.45
CA GLY A 170 -0.77 0.80 -4.07
C GLY A 170 -0.30 2.22 -4.41
N ILE A 171 0.52 2.84 -3.56
CA ILE A 171 1.13 4.15 -3.83
C ILE A 171 2.14 4.05 -4.98
N LEU A 172 3.04 3.06 -4.94
CA LEU A 172 4.09 2.88 -5.94
C LEU A 172 3.55 2.53 -7.34
N LEU A 173 2.46 1.77 -7.41
CA LEU A 173 1.86 1.34 -8.68
C LEU A 173 0.93 2.39 -9.31
N LYS A 174 0.64 3.49 -8.61
CA LYS A 174 -0.24 4.55 -9.12
C LYS A 174 0.11 5.03 -10.56
N PRO A 175 1.40 5.19 -10.96
CA PRO A 175 1.76 5.60 -12.32
C PRO A 175 1.54 4.52 -13.38
N PHE A 176 1.48 3.25 -12.99
CA PHE A 176 1.38 2.09 -13.87
C PHE A 176 -0.07 1.61 -14.04
N LYS A 177 -1.00 2.13 -13.25
CA LYS A 177 -2.39 1.72 -13.32
C LYS A 177 -2.96 2.18 -14.67
N ALA A 178 -3.36 1.23 -15.51
CA ALA A 178 -4.01 1.52 -16.78
C ALA A 178 -5.30 2.33 -16.55
N ASP A 179 -5.54 3.32 -17.41
CA ASP A 179 -6.79 4.05 -17.43
C ASP A 179 -7.92 3.09 -17.86
N ASN A 180 -9.10 3.20 -17.24
CA ASN A 180 -10.27 2.37 -17.58
C ASN A 180 -10.88 2.70 -18.97
N LEU A 181 -10.14 3.43 -19.80
CA LEU A 181 -10.51 3.93 -21.11
C LEU A 181 -9.63 3.25 -22.15
N VAL A 182 -10.19 2.26 -22.85
CA VAL A 182 -9.59 1.78 -24.09
C VAL A 182 -10.23 2.59 -25.21
N THR A 183 -9.47 3.53 -25.76
CA THR A 183 -9.84 4.26 -26.97
C THR A 183 -9.34 3.50 -28.20
N GLU A 184 -10.25 2.83 -28.90
CA GLU A 184 -9.98 2.30 -30.23
C GLU A 184 -10.47 3.30 -31.26
N THR A 185 -9.55 3.85 -32.06
CA THR A 185 -9.90 4.65 -33.23
C THR A 185 -10.06 3.71 -34.41
N VAL A 186 -11.29 3.43 -34.80
CA VAL A 186 -11.57 2.58 -35.98
C VAL A 186 -11.81 3.49 -37.17
N MET A 187 -10.96 3.35 -38.19
CA MET A 187 -11.12 4.01 -39.48
C MET A 187 -11.88 3.07 -40.41
N GLU A 188 -13.15 3.36 -40.68
CA GLU A 188 -13.86 2.75 -41.81
C GLU A 188 -13.67 3.66 -43.03
N VAL A 189 -12.83 3.21 -43.96
CA VAL A 189 -12.62 3.90 -45.25
C VAL A 189 -13.71 3.42 -46.21
N LEU A 190 -14.59 4.32 -46.65
CA LEU A 190 -15.56 3.97 -47.68
C LEU A 190 -14.87 3.98 -49.05
N PHE A 191 -14.97 2.88 -49.80
CA PHE A 191 -14.42 2.79 -51.15
C PHE A 191 -15.05 3.85 -52.06
N LYS A 192 -14.25 4.78 -52.56
CA LYS A 192 -14.72 5.75 -53.56
C LYS A 192 -14.62 5.13 -54.96
N SER A 193 -15.70 4.45 -55.35
CA SER A 193 -16.05 3.94 -56.70
C SER A 193 -15.01 3.08 -57.45
N VAL A 194 -15.48 1.95 -57.97
CA VAL A 194 -14.75 1.13 -58.96
C VAL A 194 -14.97 1.75 -60.34
N ASP A 195 -13.98 2.45 -60.88
CA ASP A 195 -13.92 2.77 -62.31
C ASP A 195 -12.94 1.82 -62.99
N ASN A 196 -13.44 1.08 -63.99
CA ASN A 196 -12.67 0.20 -64.89
C ASN A 196 -11.76 -0.86 -64.24
N GLY A 197 -12.19 -1.46 -63.13
CA GLY A 197 -11.59 -2.70 -62.61
C GLY A 197 -10.21 -2.57 -61.96
N SER A 198 -9.69 -1.36 -61.75
CA SER A 198 -8.47 -1.12 -60.97
C SER A 198 -8.79 -0.41 -59.65
N SER A 199 -8.51 -1.06 -58.53
CA SER A 199 -8.59 -0.47 -57.19
C SER A 199 -7.41 0.48 -56.98
N ASN A 200 -7.64 1.79 -57.06
CA ASN A 200 -6.64 2.78 -56.64
C ASN A 200 -6.76 2.99 -55.12
N TYR A 201 -5.76 2.54 -54.37
CA TYR A 201 -5.61 2.88 -52.96
C TYR A 201 -5.04 4.30 -52.88
N GLN A 202 -5.68 5.16 -52.08
CA GLN A 202 -5.08 6.43 -51.71
C GLN A 202 -4.16 6.14 -50.51
N ASP A 203 -2.84 6.25 -50.71
CA ASP A 203 -1.86 6.03 -49.64
C ASP A 203 -1.98 7.17 -48.60
N PHE A 204 -2.41 6.82 -47.39
CA PHE A 204 -2.52 7.75 -46.25
C PHE A 204 -1.34 7.58 -45.26
N TYR A 205 -0.17 7.11 -45.72
CA TYR A 205 1.05 7.05 -44.91
C TYR A 205 1.50 8.46 -44.52
N GLY A 206 1.38 8.80 -43.23
CA GLY A 206 1.90 10.05 -42.65
C GLY A 206 0.87 11.04 -42.11
N LEU A 207 -0.42 10.70 -42.09
CA LEU A 207 -1.45 11.57 -41.50
C LEU A 207 -1.65 11.29 -40.02
N ASN A 208 -1.56 12.34 -39.20
CA ASN A 208 -1.82 12.27 -37.76
C ASN A 208 -3.32 12.42 -37.49
N VAL A 209 -4.04 11.30 -37.61
CA VAL A 209 -5.52 11.25 -37.51
C VAL A 209 -6.04 11.74 -36.15
N GLU A 210 -5.24 11.60 -35.09
CA GLU A 210 -5.57 12.10 -33.76
C GLU A 210 -5.61 13.63 -33.68
N ASP A 211 -4.74 14.33 -34.41
CA ASP A 211 -4.79 15.80 -34.51
C ASP A 211 -5.97 16.28 -35.36
N MET A 212 -6.39 15.49 -36.35
CA MET A 212 -7.51 15.81 -37.23
C MET A 212 -8.87 15.62 -36.55
N LEU A 213 -8.99 14.66 -35.63
CA LEU A 213 -10.20 14.47 -34.80
C LEU A 213 -10.32 15.51 -33.69
N ASN A 214 -9.21 16.07 -33.21
CA ASN A 214 -9.20 17.11 -32.16
C ASN A 214 -9.54 18.51 -32.71
N ASN A 215 -9.28 18.77 -33.98
CA ASN A 215 -9.68 19.99 -34.67
C ASN A 215 -11.04 19.74 -35.36
N GLU A 216 -12.17 20.12 -34.73
CA GLU A 216 -13.58 19.86 -35.12
C GLU A 216 -14.03 20.30 -36.55
N THR A 217 -13.13 20.45 -37.52
CA THR A 217 -13.49 20.73 -38.91
C THR A 217 -12.57 19.94 -39.85
N THR A 218 -13.07 18.83 -40.36
CA THR A 218 -12.85 18.53 -41.78
C THR A 218 -13.97 17.63 -42.27
N ASP A 219 -14.88 18.22 -43.02
CA ASP A 219 -15.96 17.54 -43.74
C ASP A 219 -15.33 16.74 -44.89
N LEU A 220 -14.67 15.62 -44.56
CA LEU A 220 -14.13 14.67 -45.52
C LEU A 220 -15.28 13.77 -45.94
N LYS A 221 -15.95 14.14 -47.04
CA LYS A 221 -17.15 13.50 -47.62
C LYS A 221 -17.07 11.97 -47.84
N ASP A 222 -15.92 11.33 -47.61
CA ASP A 222 -15.71 9.90 -47.86
C ASP A 222 -15.03 9.13 -46.69
N ILE A 223 -14.84 9.75 -45.52
CA ILE A 223 -14.18 9.10 -44.36
C ILE A 223 -15.07 9.22 -43.13
N THR A 224 -15.66 8.12 -42.69
CA THR A 224 -16.33 8.01 -41.38
C THR A 224 -15.33 7.48 -40.35
N ALA A 225 -14.69 8.38 -39.61
CA ALA A 225 -13.90 8.01 -38.43
C ALA A 225 -14.83 7.83 -37.23
N GLN A 226 -14.92 6.63 -36.66
CA GLN A 226 -15.68 6.37 -35.44
C GLN A 226 -14.71 6.08 -34.28
N LYS A 227 -14.73 6.95 -33.27
CA LYS A 227 -14.01 6.71 -32.01
C LYS A 227 -14.87 5.79 -31.14
N LYS A 228 -14.49 4.51 -31.07
CA LYS A 228 -15.16 3.55 -30.18
C LYS A 228 -14.53 3.63 -28.80
N ILE A 229 -15.27 4.22 -27.86
CA ILE A 229 -14.87 4.26 -26.45
C ILE A 229 -15.45 3.02 -25.78
N THR A 230 -14.58 2.05 -25.47
CA THR A 230 -15.00 0.83 -24.78
C THR A 230 -14.69 0.96 -23.29
N PHE A 231 -15.74 1.02 -22.47
CA PHE A 231 -15.58 1.01 -21.01
C PHE A 231 -15.39 -0.43 -20.53
N ILE A 232 -14.17 -0.78 -20.15
CA ILE A 232 -13.92 -2.07 -19.49
C ILE A 232 -14.37 -1.92 -18.03
N LYS A 233 -15.46 -2.61 -17.68
CA LYS A 233 -15.89 -2.71 -16.29
C LYS A 233 -14.92 -3.64 -15.57
N ASP A 234 -14.03 -3.06 -14.76
CA ASP A 234 -13.14 -3.82 -13.89
C ASP A 234 -13.91 -4.78 -12.97
N SER A 235 -13.22 -5.85 -12.56
CA SER A 235 -13.60 -6.69 -11.42
C SER A 235 -14.01 -5.81 -10.21
N PRO A 236 -14.91 -6.27 -9.33
CA PRO A 236 -15.39 -5.47 -8.21
C PRO A 236 -14.22 -4.85 -7.44
N ALA A 237 -14.31 -3.56 -7.13
CA ALA A 237 -13.20 -2.70 -6.69
C ALA A 237 -12.37 -3.23 -5.50
N LYS A 238 -12.88 -4.23 -4.75
CA LYS A 238 -12.22 -4.85 -3.60
C LYS A 238 -11.58 -6.22 -3.89
N ALA A 239 -11.86 -6.86 -5.02
CA ALA A 239 -11.38 -8.23 -5.29
C ALA A 239 -9.84 -8.30 -5.37
N GLY A 240 -9.20 -7.36 -6.08
CA GLY A 240 -7.73 -7.32 -6.16
C GLY A 240 -7.05 -7.12 -4.80
N MET A 241 -7.66 -6.34 -3.91
CA MET A 241 -7.17 -6.16 -2.53
C MET A 241 -7.21 -7.48 -1.76
N TRP A 242 -8.33 -8.20 -1.81
CA TRP A 242 -8.46 -9.50 -1.13
C TRP A 242 -7.52 -10.56 -1.69
N ILE A 243 -7.36 -10.62 -3.01
CA ILE A 243 -6.40 -11.54 -3.67
C ILE A 243 -4.98 -11.25 -3.14
N GLY A 244 -4.55 -9.99 -3.13
CA GLY A 244 -3.24 -9.62 -2.62
C GLY A 244 -3.03 -9.95 -1.14
N ILE A 245 -4.06 -9.76 -0.29
CA ILE A 245 -4.00 -10.15 1.12
C ILE A 245 -3.84 -11.67 1.25
N LEU A 246 -4.65 -12.45 0.52
CA LEU A 246 -4.58 -13.92 0.55
C LEU A 246 -3.21 -14.43 0.10
N GLU A 247 -2.70 -13.94 -1.02
CA GLU A 247 -1.39 -14.36 -1.54
C GLU A 247 -0.26 -14.11 -0.55
N ARG A 248 -0.20 -12.91 0.03
CA ARG A 248 0.85 -12.60 1.01
C ARG A 248 0.77 -13.49 2.25
N ASN A 249 -0.43 -13.77 2.76
CA ASN A 249 -0.61 -14.68 3.90
C ASN A 249 -0.24 -16.13 3.54
N ILE A 250 -0.56 -16.61 2.32
CA ILE A 250 -0.12 -17.93 1.85
C ILE A 250 1.40 -17.98 1.78
N ILE A 251 2.05 -16.96 1.21
CA ILE A 251 3.52 -16.89 1.13
C ILE A 251 4.14 -16.89 2.53
N LEU A 252 3.59 -16.13 3.49
CA LEU A 252 4.03 -16.14 4.88
C LEU A 252 4.00 -17.57 5.46
N ILE A 253 2.88 -18.27 5.33
CA ILE A 253 2.72 -19.65 5.83
C ILE A 253 3.72 -20.60 5.16
N LEU A 254 3.90 -20.49 3.84
CA LEU A 254 4.85 -21.33 3.10
C LEU A 254 6.30 -21.07 3.50
N CYS A 255 6.68 -19.83 3.81
CA CYS A 255 8.00 -19.49 4.38
C CYS A 255 8.22 -20.14 5.74
N LEU A 256 7.20 -20.15 6.61
CA LEU A 256 7.27 -20.78 7.94
C LEU A 256 7.44 -22.31 7.84
N ILE A 257 6.77 -22.95 6.87
CA ILE A 257 6.89 -24.39 6.59
C ILE A 257 8.17 -24.70 5.78
N ASN A 258 8.94 -23.68 5.38
CA ASN A 258 10.15 -23.80 4.54
C ASN A 258 9.88 -24.42 3.15
N SER A 259 8.68 -24.25 2.58
CA SER A 259 8.31 -24.77 1.26
C SER A 259 8.47 -23.69 0.17
N ILE A 260 9.72 -23.42 -0.20
CA ILE A 260 10.05 -22.42 -1.23
C ILE A 260 9.48 -22.84 -2.61
N ALA A 261 9.46 -24.14 -2.90
CA ALA A 261 8.91 -24.68 -4.14
C ALA A 261 7.41 -24.35 -4.30
N SER A 262 6.63 -24.40 -3.21
CA SER A 262 5.21 -24.03 -3.23
C SER A 262 4.98 -22.55 -3.51
N ILE A 263 5.91 -21.67 -3.11
CA ILE A 263 5.85 -20.24 -3.45
C ILE A 263 6.02 -20.07 -4.96
N GLY A 264 7.00 -20.77 -5.57
CA GLY A 264 7.18 -20.78 -7.02
C GLY A 264 5.93 -21.27 -7.77
N PHE A 265 5.31 -22.34 -7.28
CA PHE A 265 4.05 -22.86 -7.83
C PHE A 265 2.89 -21.84 -7.74
N LEU A 266 2.73 -21.18 -6.59
CA LEU A 266 1.72 -20.13 -6.42
C LEU A 266 1.89 -19.00 -7.44
N ILE A 267 3.14 -18.55 -7.65
CA ILE A 267 3.46 -17.49 -8.62
C ILE A 267 3.14 -17.93 -10.05
N ALA A 268 3.55 -19.15 -10.41
CA ALA A 268 3.28 -19.72 -11.73
C ALA A 268 1.78 -19.87 -12.00
N MET A 269 1.02 -20.39 -11.04
CA MET A 269 -0.44 -20.48 -11.15
C MET A 269 -1.07 -19.10 -11.34
N LYS A 270 -0.64 -18.11 -10.55
CA LYS A 270 -1.15 -16.73 -10.67
C LYS A 270 -0.91 -16.16 -12.06
N ALA A 271 0.31 -16.29 -12.59
CA ALA A 271 0.66 -15.84 -13.94
C ALA A 271 -0.14 -16.58 -15.02
N LEU A 272 -0.34 -17.90 -14.88
CA LEU A 272 -1.12 -18.71 -15.82
C LEU A 272 -2.58 -18.23 -15.93
N THR A 273 -3.23 -17.92 -14.80
CA THR A 273 -4.61 -17.42 -14.80
C THR A 273 -4.80 -16.07 -15.50
N ARG A 274 -3.71 -15.29 -15.64
CA ARG A 274 -3.72 -13.93 -16.20
C ARG A 274 -3.02 -13.84 -17.56
N PHE A 275 -2.56 -14.97 -18.11
CA PHE A 275 -1.75 -15.01 -19.33
C PHE A 275 -2.34 -14.23 -20.51
N LYS A 276 -3.64 -14.38 -20.78
CA LYS A 276 -4.33 -13.64 -21.87
C LYS A 276 -4.29 -12.12 -21.69
N GLN A 277 -4.27 -11.65 -20.44
CA GLN A 277 -4.26 -10.21 -20.16
C GLN A 277 -2.86 -9.60 -20.30
N PHE A 278 -1.80 -10.42 -20.39
CA PHE A 278 -0.44 -9.93 -20.65
C PHE A 278 -0.22 -9.48 -22.09
N GLU A 279 -1.20 -9.68 -22.98
CA GLU A 279 -1.22 -9.04 -24.30
C GLU A 279 -1.31 -7.51 -24.18
N ASP A 280 -1.96 -6.99 -23.12
CA ASP A 280 -1.88 -5.57 -22.76
C ASP A 280 -0.60 -5.31 -21.97
N LYS A 281 0.34 -4.63 -22.62
CA LYS A 281 1.64 -4.25 -22.04
C LYS A 281 1.50 -3.46 -20.74
N SER A 282 0.53 -2.54 -20.65
CA SER A 282 0.34 -1.69 -19.48
C SER A 282 -0.13 -2.53 -18.28
N PHE A 283 -1.09 -3.43 -18.53
CA PHE A 283 -1.53 -4.40 -17.53
C PHE A 283 -0.39 -5.33 -17.10
N ALA A 284 0.39 -5.86 -18.05
CA ALA A 284 1.51 -6.76 -17.79
C ALA A 284 2.56 -6.09 -16.87
N GLU A 285 2.95 -4.85 -17.15
CA GLU A 285 3.91 -4.09 -16.34
C GLU A 285 3.36 -3.82 -14.93
N TYR A 286 2.12 -3.33 -14.82
CA TYR A 286 1.44 -3.11 -13.53
C TYR A 286 1.38 -4.39 -12.68
N TYR A 287 0.95 -5.48 -13.31
CA TYR A 287 0.81 -6.78 -12.65
C TYR A 287 2.17 -7.35 -12.20
N LEU A 288 3.19 -7.27 -13.06
CA LEU A 288 4.49 -7.86 -12.81
C LEU A 288 5.21 -7.12 -11.69
N ILE A 289 5.29 -5.79 -11.76
CA ILE A 289 5.92 -4.96 -10.73
C ILE A 289 5.21 -5.15 -9.39
N GLY A 290 3.88 -5.11 -9.40
CA GLY A 290 3.08 -5.26 -8.18
C GLY A 290 3.24 -6.62 -7.52
N SER A 291 3.18 -7.69 -8.32
CA SER A 291 3.29 -9.06 -7.80
C SER A 291 4.70 -9.33 -7.28
N MET A 292 5.75 -8.98 -8.03
CA MET A 292 7.13 -9.18 -7.61
C MET A 292 7.43 -8.45 -6.30
N LEU A 293 7.02 -7.18 -6.19
CA LEU A 293 7.24 -6.40 -4.98
C LEU A 293 6.48 -7.00 -3.78
N SER A 294 5.23 -7.44 -3.99
CA SER A 294 4.42 -8.10 -2.95
C SER A 294 5.05 -9.41 -2.45
N ILE A 295 5.61 -10.21 -3.36
CA ILE A 295 6.24 -11.48 -3.03
C ILE A 295 7.51 -11.24 -2.22
N VAL A 296 8.36 -10.30 -2.64
CA VAL A 296 9.61 -9.96 -1.93
C VAL A 296 9.30 -9.53 -0.49
N PHE A 297 8.34 -8.62 -0.30
CA PHE A 297 7.96 -8.20 1.06
C PHE A 297 7.36 -9.35 1.88
N ALA A 298 6.52 -10.20 1.29
CA ALA A 298 5.96 -11.37 1.97
C ALA A 298 7.02 -12.38 2.39
N MET A 299 7.99 -12.66 1.52
CA MET A 299 9.11 -13.55 1.86
C MET A 299 9.98 -12.95 2.96
N LEU A 300 10.35 -11.67 2.88
CA LEU A 300 11.13 -10.99 3.91
C LEU A 300 10.42 -11.05 5.27
N SER A 301 9.13 -10.71 5.30
CA SER A 301 8.31 -10.82 6.52
C SER A 301 8.26 -12.26 7.05
N GLY A 302 8.12 -13.26 6.18
CA GLY A 302 8.02 -14.67 6.57
C GLY A 302 9.31 -15.22 7.18
N TYR A 303 10.46 -14.94 6.55
CA TYR A 303 11.76 -15.29 7.10
C TYR A 303 12.05 -14.54 8.40
N PHE A 304 11.61 -13.29 8.52
CA PHE A 304 11.76 -12.52 9.75
C PHE A 304 10.94 -13.12 10.91
N ILE A 305 9.69 -13.55 10.67
CA ILE A 305 8.92 -14.29 11.68
C ILE A 305 9.65 -15.58 12.05
N ARG A 306 10.18 -16.32 11.07
CA ARG A 306 10.94 -17.54 11.35
C ARG A 306 12.20 -17.30 12.18
N SER A 307 12.86 -16.15 12.07
CA SER A 307 14.01 -15.83 12.93
C SER A 307 13.63 -15.47 14.37
N ILE A 308 12.36 -15.12 14.61
CA ILE A 308 11.86 -14.75 15.96
C ILE A 308 11.54 -16.01 16.79
N TRP A 309 11.23 -17.13 16.14
CA TRP A 309 10.81 -18.41 16.74
C TRP A 309 11.89 -19.47 16.61
#